data_AF-A0A1A2S5I0-F1
#
_entry.id   AF-A0A1A2S5I0-F1
#
_cell.length_a   1.000
_cell.length_b   1.000
_cell.length_c   1.000
_cell.angle_alpha   90.00
_cell.angle_beta   90.00
_cell.angle_gamma   90.00
#
_symmetry.space_group_name_H-M   'P 1'
#
loop_
_entity.id
_entity.type
_entity.pdbx_description
1 polymer ?
#
loop_
_entity_poly.entity_id
_entity_poly.type
_entity_poly.pdbx_seq_one_letter_code
_entity_poly.pdbx_strand_id
1 'polypeptide(L)'
;MVSPQVPLHPAQVEAAQAIYNSAHAGSWRRTDGALAALCSAMPDVNPAATLLKVVTVNSLYGTNVYAVDRAALHVADVLNGAEGLLRCRPELVEKMAAIPPPPAGGATRMHRSFASKFAHFFIDHDCFPIYDSFALKMLRAHLGRDALAADPTPTYMAFEAAFRTLAQKAGLGSDTRRLDRYLWMIGQYRDWTRNPSAQINSELRDLFQADPPELAVAAGAWYHPRA
;
A
#
# COMPACT_ATOMS: atom_id res chain seq x y z
N MET A 1 -4.37 27.50 -8.35
CA MET A 1 -4.41 26.67 -9.58
C MET A 1 -4.60 25.22 -9.19
N VAL A 2 -5.73 24.61 -9.57
CA VAL A 2 -5.97 23.17 -9.41
C VAL A 2 -5.06 22.45 -10.40
N SER A 3 -4.20 21.56 -9.92
CA SER A 3 -3.40 20.72 -10.82
C SER A 3 -4.37 19.84 -11.63
N PRO A 4 -4.24 19.77 -12.97
CA PRO A 4 -5.17 19.01 -13.80
C PRO A 4 -5.18 17.54 -13.39
N GLN A 5 -6.38 16.96 -13.32
CA GLN A 5 -6.56 15.54 -13.07
C GLN A 5 -6.05 14.74 -14.26
N VAL A 6 -5.29 13.68 -14.01
CA VAL A 6 -4.85 12.75 -15.05
C VAL A 6 -5.77 11.54 -15.02
N PRO A 7 -6.54 11.23 -16.07
CA PRO A 7 -7.35 10.01 -16.10
C PRO A 7 -6.48 8.75 -15.97
N LEU A 8 -6.99 7.71 -15.30
CA LEU A 8 -6.38 6.38 -15.27
C LEU A 8 -7.10 5.48 -16.26
N HIS A 9 -6.37 4.90 -17.21
CA HIS A 9 -6.90 3.92 -18.16
C HIS A 9 -6.57 2.48 -17.76
N PRO A 10 -7.44 1.49 -18.04
CA PRO A 10 -7.17 0.08 -17.76
C PRO A 10 -5.83 -0.40 -18.31
N ALA A 11 -5.46 0.02 -19.52
CA ALA A 11 -4.21 -0.34 -20.18
C ALA A 11 -2.95 0.04 -19.36
N GLN A 12 -3.01 1.11 -18.56
CA GLN A 12 -1.90 1.50 -17.69
C GLN A 12 -1.70 0.51 -16.54
N VAL A 13 -2.81 0.01 -15.99
CA VAL A 13 -2.81 -1.00 -14.92
C VAL A 13 -2.40 -2.37 -15.47
N GLU A 14 -2.82 -2.72 -16.68
CA GLU A 14 -2.34 -3.92 -17.37
C GLU A 14 -0.84 -3.87 -17.63
N ALA A 15 -0.32 -2.74 -18.13
CA ALA A 15 1.11 -2.56 -18.35
C ALA A 15 1.90 -2.65 -17.04
N ALA A 16 1.39 -2.06 -15.95
CA ALA A 16 1.99 -2.22 -14.63
C ALA A 16 1.99 -3.68 -14.16
N GLN A 17 0.93 -4.43 -14.45
CA GLN A 17 0.86 -5.85 -14.12
C GLN A 17 1.82 -6.69 -14.99
N ALA A 18 2.01 -6.34 -16.25
CA ALA A 18 3.02 -6.97 -17.12
C ALA A 18 4.43 -6.75 -16.59
N ILE A 19 4.76 -5.54 -16.14
CA ILE A 19 6.05 -5.24 -15.48
C ILE A 19 6.20 -6.07 -14.20
N TYR A 20 5.18 -6.12 -13.35
CA TYR A 20 5.19 -6.95 -12.14
C TYR A 20 5.41 -8.44 -12.46
N ASN A 21 4.91 -8.91 -13.61
CA ASN A 21 5.08 -10.29 -14.08
C ASN A 21 6.38 -10.53 -14.85
N SER A 22 7.17 -9.50 -15.14
CA SER A 22 8.44 -9.59 -15.86
C SER A 22 9.62 -9.98 -14.95
N ALA A 23 10.83 -10.12 -15.52
CA ALA A 23 12.04 -10.34 -14.72
C ALA A 23 12.39 -9.15 -13.80
N HIS A 24 11.91 -7.94 -14.11
CA HIS A 24 12.24 -6.71 -13.39
C HIS A 24 11.63 -6.58 -11.99
N ALA A 25 10.63 -7.41 -11.65
CA ALA A 25 9.97 -7.39 -10.34
C ALA A 25 10.20 -8.69 -9.56
N GLY A 26 11.30 -9.39 -9.83
CA GLY A 26 11.61 -10.69 -9.23
C GLY A 26 11.69 -10.66 -7.70
N SER A 27 12.27 -9.61 -7.11
CA SER A 27 12.38 -9.46 -5.66
C SER A 27 11.05 -9.08 -5.04
N TRP A 28 10.32 -8.13 -5.62
CA TRP A 28 8.98 -7.78 -5.19
C TRP A 28 8.04 -9.01 -5.18
N ARG A 29 8.04 -9.82 -6.25
CA ARG A 29 7.26 -11.06 -6.27
C ARG A 29 7.67 -12.08 -5.20
N ARG A 30 8.97 -12.19 -4.90
CA ARG A 30 9.44 -13.06 -3.81
C ARG A 30 8.91 -12.59 -2.46
N THR A 31 8.88 -11.28 -2.22
CA THR A 31 8.29 -10.68 -1.01
C THR A 31 6.80 -11.00 -0.90
N ASP A 32 6.01 -10.75 -1.94
CA ASP A 32 4.57 -11.08 -1.96
C ASP A 32 4.35 -12.58 -1.73
N GLY A 33 5.14 -13.44 -2.38
CA GLY A 33 5.08 -14.89 -2.23
C GLY A 33 5.44 -15.38 -0.82
N ALA A 34 6.44 -14.78 -0.19
CA ALA A 34 6.84 -15.10 1.18
C ALA A 34 5.74 -14.73 2.20
N LEU A 35 5.09 -13.58 2.01
CA LEU A 35 3.96 -13.16 2.84
C LEU A 35 2.75 -14.08 2.67
N ALA A 36 2.45 -14.49 1.44
CA ALA A 36 1.39 -15.46 1.17
C ALA A 36 1.69 -16.83 1.81
N ALA A 37 2.94 -17.30 1.72
CA ALA A 37 3.37 -18.54 2.36
C ALA A 37 3.26 -18.47 3.88
N LEU A 38 3.66 -17.35 4.50
CA LEU A 38 3.50 -17.13 5.94
C LEU A 38 2.02 -17.12 6.36
N CYS A 39 1.16 -16.45 5.58
CA CYS A 39 -0.28 -16.43 5.83
C CYS A 39 -0.88 -17.84 5.82
N SER A 40 -0.47 -18.67 4.86
CA SER A 40 -0.92 -20.07 4.75
C SER A 40 -0.37 -20.96 5.86
N ALA A 41 0.90 -20.77 6.25
CA ALA A 41 1.55 -21.59 7.27
C ALA A 41 1.10 -21.25 8.70
N MET A 42 0.69 -20.00 8.92
CA MET A 42 0.25 -19.49 10.22
C MET A 42 -1.09 -18.75 10.08
N PRO A 43 -2.21 -19.46 9.88
CA PRO A 43 -3.52 -18.82 9.71
C PRO A 43 -3.99 -18.11 10.98
N ASP A 44 -3.58 -18.60 12.15
CA ASP A 44 -4.00 -18.08 13.45
C ASP A 44 -3.55 -16.63 13.70
N VAL A 45 -4.26 -15.98 14.63
CA VAL A 45 -4.00 -14.60 15.09
C VAL A 45 -3.61 -14.56 16.58
N ASN A 46 -3.11 -15.67 17.12
CA ASN A 46 -2.55 -15.70 18.47
C ASN A 46 -1.28 -14.80 18.55
N PRO A 47 -0.85 -14.38 19.76
CA PRO A 47 0.26 -13.44 19.92
C PRO A 47 1.54 -13.83 19.16
N ALA A 48 1.94 -15.10 19.18
CA ALA A 48 3.16 -15.57 18.52
C ALA A 48 3.04 -15.52 16.98
N ALA A 49 1.92 -15.98 16.44
CA ALA A 49 1.63 -15.89 15.00
C ALA A 49 1.55 -14.44 14.53
N THR A 50 0.86 -13.59 15.29
CA THR A 50 0.73 -12.17 14.99
C THR A 50 2.09 -11.47 15.07
N LEU A 51 2.96 -11.81 16.04
CA LEU A 51 4.31 -11.25 16.12
C LEU A 51 5.13 -11.53 14.87
N LEU A 52 5.14 -12.77 14.38
CA LEU A 52 5.84 -13.12 13.15
C LEU A 52 5.30 -12.36 11.94
N LYS A 53 3.97 -12.26 11.81
CA LYS A 53 3.31 -11.48 10.76
C LYS A 53 3.69 -9.99 10.81
N VAL A 54 3.68 -9.39 12.01
CA VAL A 54 4.05 -7.99 12.25
C VAL A 54 5.51 -7.73 11.92
N VAL A 55 6.43 -8.55 12.42
CA VAL A 55 7.87 -8.43 12.12
C VAL A 55 8.10 -8.51 10.61
N THR A 56 7.48 -9.51 9.95
CA THR A 56 7.66 -9.73 8.52
C THR A 56 7.17 -8.55 7.69
N VAL A 57 5.95 -8.03 7.93
CA VAL A 57 5.44 -6.85 7.20
C VAL A 57 6.30 -5.62 7.49
N ASN A 58 6.69 -5.41 8.74
CA ASN A 58 7.47 -4.23 9.12
C ASN A 58 8.84 -4.22 8.45
N SER A 59 9.51 -5.37 8.39
CA SER A 59 10.82 -5.53 7.75
C SER A 59 10.76 -5.46 6.23
N LEU A 60 9.79 -6.10 5.60
CA LEU A 60 9.71 -6.17 4.12
C LEU A 60 9.15 -4.88 3.49
N TYR A 61 8.27 -4.16 4.20
CA TYR A 61 7.63 -2.94 3.70
C TYR A 61 8.07 -1.65 4.41
N GLY A 62 9.02 -1.72 5.34
CA GLY A 62 9.62 -0.54 5.98
C GLY A 62 8.60 0.33 6.73
N THR A 63 7.74 -0.28 7.54
CA THR A 63 6.60 0.44 8.13
C THR A 63 6.95 1.25 9.40
N ASN A 64 8.21 1.20 9.83
CA ASN A 64 8.76 1.94 10.98
C ASN A 64 8.00 1.72 12.30
N VAL A 65 7.47 0.52 12.50
CA VAL A 65 6.94 0.08 13.79
C VAL A 65 8.09 -0.42 14.64
N TYR A 66 8.51 0.36 15.64
CA TYR A 66 9.65 0.00 16.50
C TYR A 66 9.25 -0.91 17.66
N ALA A 67 8.07 -0.68 18.25
CA ALA A 67 7.53 -1.49 19.34
C ALA A 67 6.79 -2.73 18.80
N VAL A 68 7.51 -3.59 18.07
CA VAL A 68 6.94 -4.73 17.32
C VAL A 68 6.13 -5.69 18.18
N ASP A 69 6.60 -6.01 19.39
CA ASP A 69 5.90 -6.90 20.32
C ASP A 69 4.55 -6.31 20.77
N ARG A 70 4.55 -5.03 21.17
CA ARG A 70 3.32 -4.32 21.54
C ARG A 70 2.34 -4.20 20.38
N ALA A 71 2.85 -3.91 19.18
CA ALA A 71 2.04 -3.87 17.98
C ALA A 71 1.38 -5.23 17.72
N ALA A 72 2.12 -6.33 17.91
CA ALA A 72 1.62 -7.67 17.72
C ALA A 72 0.53 -8.05 18.74
N LEU A 73 0.75 -7.77 20.02
CA LEU A 73 -0.26 -7.98 21.06
C LEU A 73 -1.53 -7.18 20.78
N HIS A 74 -1.39 -5.89 20.46
CA HIS A 74 -2.52 -5.02 20.13
C HIS A 74 -3.32 -5.54 18.92
N VAL A 75 -2.64 -5.92 17.83
CA VAL A 75 -3.31 -6.46 16.65
C VAL A 75 -3.99 -7.79 16.97
N ALA A 76 -3.36 -8.67 17.75
CA ALA A 76 -3.97 -9.93 18.17
C ALA A 76 -5.23 -9.68 19.02
N ASP A 77 -5.19 -8.75 19.96
CA ASP A 77 -6.34 -8.39 20.79
C ASP A 77 -7.48 -7.82 19.95
N VAL A 78 -7.19 -6.92 19.00
CA VAL A 78 -8.18 -6.38 18.06
C VAL A 78 -8.82 -7.49 17.22
N LEU A 79 -8.04 -8.46 16.73
CA LEU A 79 -8.57 -9.53 15.87
C LEU A 79 -9.35 -10.60 16.64
N ASN A 80 -8.98 -10.86 17.90
CA ASN A 80 -9.69 -11.82 18.76
C ASN A 80 -10.88 -11.18 19.51
N GLY A 81 -10.96 -9.85 19.58
CA GLY A 81 -12.05 -9.10 20.17
C GLY A 81 -13.29 -8.96 19.28
N ALA A 82 -14.29 -8.21 19.75
CA ALA A 82 -15.51 -7.90 18.99
C ALA A 82 -15.20 -7.14 17.69
N GLU A 83 -14.09 -6.39 17.69
CA GLU A 83 -13.48 -5.74 16.55
C GLU A 83 -13.18 -6.66 15.37
N GLY A 84 -12.83 -7.92 15.61
CA GLY A 84 -12.57 -8.90 14.55
C GLY A 84 -13.77 -9.13 13.64
N LEU A 85 -14.98 -8.78 14.09
CA LEU A 85 -16.21 -8.84 13.31
C LEU A 85 -16.31 -7.73 12.24
N LEU A 86 -15.43 -6.73 12.28
CA LEU A 86 -15.35 -5.64 11.30
C LEU A 86 -14.58 -6.06 10.02
N ARG A 87 -14.57 -7.35 9.69
CA ARG A 87 -13.89 -7.85 8.49
C ARG A 87 -14.41 -7.11 7.25
N CYS A 88 -13.48 -6.72 6.39
CA CYS A 88 -13.75 -5.88 5.22
C CYS A 88 -14.31 -4.48 5.50
N ARG A 89 -14.12 -3.94 6.72
CA ARG A 89 -14.50 -2.56 7.05
C ARG A 89 -13.28 -1.68 7.37
N PRO A 90 -13.22 -0.43 6.90
CA PRO A 90 -12.10 0.49 7.14
C PRO A 90 -11.74 0.69 8.61
N GLU A 91 -12.72 0.61 9.49
CA GLU A 91 -12.56 0.78 10.94
C GLU A 91 -11.61 -0.26 11.54
N LEU A 92 -11.54 -1.47 10.97
CA LEU A 92 -10.61 -2.50 11.44
C LEU A 92 -9.15 -2.02 11.30
N VAL A 93 -8.82 -1.38 10.18
CA VAL A 93 -7.47 -0.83 9.94
C VAL A 93 -7.17 0.31 10.89
N GLU A 94 -8.13 1.21 11.14
CA GLU A 94 -7.96 2.29 12.11
C GLU A 94 -7.71 1.76 13.53
N LYS A 95 -8.48 0.74 13.96
CA LYS A 95 -8.30 0.13 15.28
C LYS A 95 -6.95 -0.58 15.40
N MET A 96 -6.54 -1.35 14.41
CA MET A 96 -5.20 -1.98 14.38
C MET A 96 -4.07 -0.95 14.34
N ALA A 97 -4.27 0.19 13.67
CA ALA A 97 -3.27 1.24 13.55
C ALA A 97 -3.05 2.03 14.85
N ALA A 98 -4.04 2.09 15.74
CA ALA A 98 -4.02 2.86 16.99
C ALA A 98 -3.23 2.15 18.10
N ILE A 99 -1.94 1.90 17.89
CA ILE A 99 -1.09 1.17 18.83
C ILE A 99 -0.93 1.97 20.14
N PRO A 100 -1.25 1.39 21.31
CA PRO A 100 -1.22 2.12 22.57
C PRO A 100 0.22 2.54 22.97
N PRO A 101 0.34 3.67 23.70
CA PRO A 101 1.62 4.12 24.22
C PRO A 101 2.21 3.14 25.24
N PRO A 102 3.49 3.27 25.60
CA PRO A 102 4.07 2.48 26.68
C PRO A 102 3.35 2.77 28.01
N PRO A 103 3.38 1.83 28.98
CA PRO A 103 2.83 2.07 30.31
C PRO A 103 3.44 3.29 31.02
N ALA A 104 4.71 3.61 30.71
CA ALA A 104 5.41 4.77 31.22
C ALA A 104 4.93 6.12 30.63
N GLY A 105 3.89 6.11 29.79
CA GLY A 105 3.29 7.29 29.17
C GLY A 105 3.71 7.50 27.71
N GLY A 106 3.02 8.44 27.05
CA GLY A 106 3.21 8.79 25.64
C GLY A 106 1.90 8.99 24.90
N ALA A 107 1.98 9.29 23.60
CA ALA A 107 0.82 9.42 22.73
C ALA A 107 0.62 8.15 21.89
N THR A 108 -0.64 7.77 21.69
CA THR A 108 -1.03 6.79 20.67
C THR A 108 -0.60 7.30 19.30
N ARG A 109 0.13 6.47 18.55
CA ARG A 109 0.55 6.78 17.19
C ARG A 109 -0.27 5.97 16.20
N MET A 110 -0.71 6.63 15.14
CA MET A 110 -1.48 5.99 14.08
C MET A 110 -0.57 5.37 13.02
N HIS A 111 -0.42 4.05 13.06
CA HIS A 111 0.40 3.29 12.12
C HIS A 111 -0.43 2.75 10.93
N ARG A 112 -1.15 3.62 10.22
CA ARG A 112 -2.08 3.23 9.13
C ARG A 112 -1.41 2.47 7.99
N SER A 113 -0.19 2.88 7.60
CA SER A 113 0.58 2.19 6.56
C SER A 113 0.92 0.74 6.95
N PHE A 114 1.26 0.53 8.23
CA PHE A 114 1.48 -0.81 8.76
C PHE A 114 0.18 -1.62 8.81
N ALA A 115 -0.86 -1.08 9.43
CA ALA A 115 -2.11 -1.80 9.65
C ALA A 115 -2.82 -2.19 8.34
N SER A 116 -2.80 -1.30 7.34
CA SER A 116 -3.36 -1.61 6.01
C SER A 116 -2.58 -2.72 5.30
N LYS A 117 -1.25 -2.72 5.37
CA LYS A 117 -0.42 -3.81 4.81
C LYS A 117 -0.65 -5.13 5.53
N PHE A 118 -0.71 -5.10 6.86
CA PHE A 118 -1.06 -6.28 7.64
C PHE A 118 -2.42 -6.84 7.20
N ALA A 119 -3.44 -5.99 7.10
CA ALA A 119 -4.77 -6.38 6.66
C ALA A 119 -4.80 -6.94 5.22
N HIS A 120 -4.06 -6.29 4.32
CA HIS A 120 -3.93 -6.70 2.93
C HIS A 120 -3.35 -8.12 2.80
N PHE A 121 -2.27 -8.42 3.53
CA PHE A 121 -1.57 -9.70 3.40
C PHE A 121 -2.15 -10.83 4.24
N PHE A 122 -2.75 -10.53 5.40
CA PHE A 122 -3.12 -11.56 6.38
C PHE A 122 -4.62 -11.63 6.71
N ILE A 123 -5.45 -10.76 6.13
CA ILE A 123 -6.91 -10.78 6.36
C ILE A 123 -7.66 -10.94 5.04
N ASP A 124 -7.54 -9.96 4.14
CA ASP A 124 -8.18 -9.96 2.83
C ASP A 124 -7.64 -8.80 1.96
N HIS A 125 -6.93 -9.11 0.88
CA HIS A 125 -6.39 -8.08 0.01
C HIS A 125 -7.48 -7.32 -0.75
N ASP A 126 -8.56 -7.99 -1.18
CA ASP A 126 -9.64 -7.36 -1.96
C ASP A 126 -10.41 -6.35 -1.12
N CYS A 127 -10.43 -6.53 0.19
CA CYS A 127 -11.06 -5.60 1.12
C CYS A 127 -10.14 -4.47 1.59
N PHE A 128 -8.83 -4.70 1.68
CA PHE A 128 -7.90 -3.77 2.31
C PHE A 128 -6.78 -3.30 1.36
N PRO A 129 -7.03 -2.24 0.56
CA PRO A 129 -5.99 -1.62 -0.25
C PRO A 129 -4.86 -1.02 0.61
N ILE A 130 -3.64 -0.99 0.06
CA ILE A 130 -2.45 -0.58 0.81
C ILE A 130 -2.41 0.94 0.97
N TYR A 131 -2.50 1.41 2.22
CA TYR A 131 -2.30 2.82 2.54
C TYR A 131 -0.79 3.11 2.58
N ASP A 132 -0.30 3.94 1.65
CA ASP A 132 1.04 4.50 1.72
C ASP A 132 1.15 5.88 1.04
N SER A 133 2.31 6.52 1.18
CA SER A 133 2.53 7.86 0.65
C SER A 133 2.42 7.94 -0.87
N PHE A 134 2.79 6.89 -1.62
CA PHE A 134 2.69 6.87 -3.07
C PHE A 134 1.24 6.71 -3.51
N ALA A 135 0.48 5.82 -2.88
CA ALA A 135 -0.95 5.67 -3.11
C ALA A 135 -1.69 6.99 -2.86
N LEU A 136 -1.43 7.69 -1.74
CA LEU A 136 -2.05 9.00 -1.45
C LEU A 136 -1.70 10.06 -2.52
N LYS A 137 -0.43 10.14 -2.93
CA LYS A 137 0.03 11.08 -3.98
C LYS A 137 -0.63 10.79 -5.33
N MET A 138 -0.77 9.52 -5.67
CA MET A 138 -1.33 9.09 -6.94
C MET A 138 -2.85 9.27 -6.99
N LEU A 139 -3.56 8.98 -5.90
CA LEU A 139 -5.00 9.28 -5.79
C LEU A 139 -5.26 10.79 -5.98
N ARG A 140 -4.46 11.66 -5.35
CA ARG A 140 -4.58 13.11 -5.56
C ARG A 140 -4.30 13.54 -7.00
N ALA A 141 -3.41 12.84 -7.69
CA ALA A 141 -3.08 13.15 -9.08
C ALA A 141 -4.16 12.71 -10.07
N HIS A 142 -4.83 11.58 -9.80
CA HIS A 142 -5.89 11.06 -10.65
C HIS A 142 -7.26 11.67 -10.34
N LEU A 143 -7.59 11.88 -9.07
CA LEU A 143 -8.91 12.32 -8.60
C LEU A 143 -8.97 13.81 -8.21
N GLY A 144 -7.82 14.48 -8.17
CA GLY A 144 -7.71 15.87 -7.72
C GLY A 144 -7.35 16.01 -6.24
N ARG A 145 -6.96 17.23 -5.84
CA ARG A 145 -6.41 17.51 -4.49
C ARG A 145 -7.38 17.20 -3.36
N ASP A 146 -8.67 17.40 -3.58
CA ASP A 146 -9.71 17.26 -2.55
C ASP A 146 -10.19 15.81 -2.37
N ALA A 147 -9.67 14.86 -3.15
CA ALA A 147 -10.10 13.46 -3.13
C ALA A 147 -9.87 12.76 -1.79
N LEU A 148 -8.91 13.22 -0.98
CA LEU A 148 -8.53 12.62 0.31
C LEU A 148 -8.88 13.51 1.51
N ALA A 149 -9.86 14.40 1.33
CA ALA A 149 -10.08 15.56 2.20
C ALA A 149 -8.86 16.50 2.28
N ALA A 150 -9.03 17.67 2.89
CA ALA A 150 -7.96 18.64 3.08
C ALA A 150 -6.90 18.21 4.13
N ASP A 151 -7.03 17.00 4.69
CA ASP A 151 -6.15 16.49 5.74
C ASP A 151 -4.77 16.09 5.15
N PRO A 152 -3.65 16.57 5.72
CA PRO A 152 -2.31 16.13 5.33
C PRO A 152 -2.10 14.63 5.58
N THR A 153 -2.82 14.04 6.54
CA THR A 153 -2.78 12.64 6.98
C THR A 153 -4.19 12.01 6.93
N PRO A 154 -4.74 11.75 5.72
CA PRO A 154 -6.10 11.25 5.56
C PRO A 154 -6.37 10.00 6.39
N THR A 155 -7.59 9.86 6.90
CA THR A 155 -8.04 8.61 7.50
C THR A 155 -8.01 7.48 6.47
N TYR A 156 -7.92 6.24 6.95
CA TYR A 156 -8.00 5.07 6.11
C TYR A 156 -9.36 4.98 5.40
N MET A 157 -10.45 5.40 6.05
CA MET A 157 -11.77 5.48 5.42
C MET A 157 -11.80 6.46 4.24
N ALA A 158 -11.21 7.65 4.37
CA ALA A 158 -11.13 8.61 3.26
C ALA A 158 -10.24 8.09 2.13
N PHE A 159 -9.13 7.43 2.47
CA PHE A 159 -8.27 6.76 1.51
C PHE A 159 -9.00 5.65 0.74
N GLU A 160 -9.69 4.76 1.45
CA GLU A 160 -10.37 3.61 0.85
C GLU A 160 -11.50 4.06 -0.08
N ALA A 161 -12.30 5.06 0.33
CA ALA A 161 -13.32 5.66 -0.53
C ALA A 161 -12.73 6.27 -1.83
N ALA A 162 -11.62 7.01 -1.73
CA ALA A 162 -10.93 7.54 -2.90
C ALA A 162 -10.35 6.43 -3.79
N PHE A 163 -9.77 5.40 -3.18
CA PHE A 163 -9.23 4.24 -3.89
C PHE A 163 -10.31 3.52 -4.71
N ARG A 164 -11.44 3.20 -4.08
CA ARG A 164 -12.59 2.57 -4.75
C ARG A 164 -13.16 3.45 -5.86
N THR A 165 -13.21 4.76 -5.64
CA THR A 165 -13.63 5.72 -6.67
C THR A 165 -12.69 5.68 -7.89
N LEU A 166 -11.38 5.62 -7.68
CA LEU A 166 -10.42 5.50 -8.78
C LEU A 166 -10.56 4.16 -9.50
N ALA A 167 -10.67 3.05 -8.75
CA ALA A 167 -10.87 1.72 -9.31
C ALA A 167 -12.12 1.64 -10.20
N GLN A 168 -13.24 2.22 -9.74
CA GLN A 168 -14.48 2.29 -10.51
C GLN A 168 -14.31 3.12 -11.79
N LYS A 169 -13.71 4.31 -11.70
CA LYS A 169 -13.45 5.17 -12.87
C LYS A 169 -12.52 4.51 -13.90
N ALA A 170 -11.59 3.69 -13.44
CA ALA A 170 -10.67 2.93 -14.28
C ALA A 170 -11.23 1.58 -14.75
N GLY A 171 -12.45 1.19 -14.35
CA GLY A 171 -13.09 -0.07 -14.77
C GLY A 171 -12.43 -1.34 -14.23
N LEU A 172 -11.77 -1.28 -13.06
CA LEU A 172 -10.95 -2.38 -12.52
C LEU A 172 -11.71 -3.39 -11.64
N GLY A 173 -13.00 -3.15 -11.36
CA GLY A 173 -13.78 -4.01 -10.46
C GLY A 173 -13.28 -3.93 -9.01
N SER A 174 -13.25 -5.08 -8.32
CA SER A 174 -12.86 -5.17 -6.89
C SER A 174 -11.38 -5.49 -6.65
N ASP A 175 -10.58 -5.76 -7.69
CA ASP A 175 -9.18 -6.16 -7.55
C ASP A 175 -8.31 -4.98 -7.11
N THR A 176 -8.05 -4.92 -5.81
CA THR A 176 -7.23 -3.88 -5.17
C THR A 176 -5.75 -4.04 -5.52
N ARG A 177 -5.25 -5.28 -5.65
CA ARG A 177 -3.82 -5.55 -5.82
C ARG A 177 -3.26 -4.93 -7.08
N ARG A 178 -4.02 -5.01 -8.17
CA ARG A 178 -3.61 -4.46 -9.47
C ARG A 178 -3.48 -2.94 -9.40
N LEU A 179 -4.45 -2.28 -8.78
CA LEU A 179 -4.39 -0.84 -8.58
C LEU A 179 -3.29 -0.44 -7.58
N ASP A 180 -3.14 -1.15 -6.46
CA ASP A 180 -2.07 -0.91 -5.48
C ASP A 180 -0.67 -0.99 -6.13
N ARG A 181 -0.41 -2.04 -6.92
CA ARG A 181 0.85 -2.20 -7.66
C ARG A 181 1.12 -1.03 -8.60
N TYR A 182 0.10 -0.63 -9.36
CA TYR A 182 0.19 0.51 -10.27
C TYR A 182 0.49 1.81 -9.51
N LEU A 183 -0.26 2.12 -8.44
CA LEU A 183 -0.09 3.35 -7.68
C LEU A 183 1.30 3.40 -7.02
N TRP A 184 1.77 2.28 -6.47
CA TRP A 184 3.08 2.21 -5.82
C TRP A 184 4.23 2.37 -6.82
N MET A 185 4.18 1.66 -7.95
CA MET A 185 5.24 1.70 -8.96
C MET A 185 5.29 3.05 -9.67
N ILE A 186 4.16 3.54 -10.20
CA ILE A 186 4.13 4.80 -10.94
C ILE A 186 4.28 6.00 -10.00
N GLY A 187 3.80 5.90 -8.76
CA GLY A 187 4.08 6.91 -7.73
C GLY A 187 5.59 7.10 -7.50
N GLN A 188 6.34 6.01 -7.44
CA GLN A 188 7.80 6.05 -7.32
C GLN A 188 8.49 6.55 -8.60
N TYR A 189 8.03 6.13 -9.77
CA TYR A 189 8.54 6.63 -11.04
C TYR A 189 8.40 8.16 -11.13
N ARG A 190 7.24 8.70 -10.75
CA ARG A 190 7.00 10.16 -10.74
C ARG A 190 7.89 10.92 -9.77
N ASP A 191 8.15 10.36 -8.59
CA ASP A 191 9.05 11.00 -7.63
C ASP A 191 10.50 10.96 -8.13
N TRP A 192 10.90 9.86 -8.76
CA TRP A 192 12.24 9.68 -9.33
C TRP A 192 12.51 10.56 -10.55
N THR A 193 11.54 10.72 -11.47
CA THR A 193 11.70 11.60 -12.64
C THR A 193 11.79 13.08 -12.24
N ARG A 194 11.12 13.48 -11.16
CA ARG A 194 11.22 14.84 -10.61
C ARG A 194 12.49 15.08 -9.81
N ASN A 195 12.98 14.05 -9.14
CA ASN A 195 14.19 14.10 -8.35
C ASN A 195 14.95 12.77 -8.46
N PRO A 196 16.01 12.69 -9.27
CA PRO A 196 16.81 11.47 -9.40
C PRO A 196 17.45 10.97 -8.09
N SER A 197 17.58 11.85 -7.09
CA SER A 197 18.05 11.52 -5.74
C SER A 197 16.94 11.01 -4.80
N ALA A 198 15.68 10.94 -5.26
CA ALA A 198 14.56 10.45 -4.47
C ALA A 198 14.85 9.04 -3.93
N GLN A 199 14.53 8.85 -2.65
CA GLN A 199 14.57 7.53 -2.02
C GLN A 199 13.38 6.71 -2.55
N ILE A 200 13.65 5.90 -3.57
CA ILE A 200 12.73 4.91 -4.13
C ILE A 200 13.30 3.52 -3.90
N ASN A 201 12.44 2.51 -4.03
CA ASN A 201 12.83 1.12 -4.03
C ASN A 201 13.93 0.87 -5.07
N SER A 202 15.00 0.16 -4.69
CA SER A 202 16.18 -0.07 -5.53
C SER A 202 15.86 -0.91 -6.77
N GLU A 203 15.03 -1.95 -6.65
CA GLU A 203 14.61 -2.77 -7.79
C GLU A 203 13.81 -1.94 -8.80
N LEU A 204 12.91 -1.07 -8.32
CA LEU A 204 12.19 -0.16 -9.21
C LEU A 204 13.12 0.86 -9.87
N ARG A 205 14.19 1.30 -9.19
CA ARG A 205 15.19 2.17 -9.81
C ARG A 205 15.85 1.47 -11.00
N ASP A 206 16.25 0.22 -10.83
CA ASP A 206 16.87 -0.56 -11.91
C ASP A 206 15.89 -0.79 -13.07
N LEU A 207 14.62 -1.10 -12.76
CA LEU A 207 13.52 -1.15 -13.74
C LEU A 207 13.39 0.17 -14.52
N PHE A 208 13.34 1.31 -13.83
CA PHE A 208 13.15 2.62 -14.47
C PHE A 208 14.36 3.04 -15.29
N GLN A 209 15.56 2.55 -14.96
CA GLN A 209 16.76 2.74 -15.76
C GLN A 209 16.77 1.85 -17.00
N ALA A 210 16.25 0.62 -16.90
CA ALA A 210 16.11 -0.29 -18.02
C ALA A 210 15.03 0.13 -19.03
N ASP A 211 14.09 0.98 -18.59
CA ASP A 211 13.05 1.63 -19.41
C ASP A 211 12.30 0.66 -20.35
N PRO A 212 11.68 -0.42 -19.81
CA PRO A 212 10.97 -1.37 -20.65
C PRO A 212 9.77 -0.71 -21.32
N PRO A 213 9.34 -1.17 -22.51
CA PRO A 213 8.29 -0.52 -23.29
C PRO A 213 6.95 -0.41 -22.54
N GLU A 214 6.65 -1.35 -21.64
CA GLU A 214 5.47 -1.30 -20.78
C GLU A 214 5.49 -0.10 -19.82
N LEU A 215 6.67 0.43 -19.46
CA LEU A 215 6.77 1.58 -18.56
C LEU A 215 6.18 2.83 -19.21
N ALA A 216 6.35 3.01 -20.51
CA ALA A 216 5.73 4.10 -21.26
C ALA A 216 4.20 4.03 -21.20
N VAL A 217 3.64 2.83 -21.39
CA VAL A 217 2.20 2.60 -21.31
C VAL A 217 1.70 2.81 -19.88
N ALA A 218 2.38 2.25 -18.88
CA ALA A 218 1.99 2.36 -17.48
C ALA A 218 2.05 3.81 -16.98
N ALA A 219 3.13 4.53 -17.26
CA ALA A 219 3.31 5.91 -16.81
C ALA A 219 2.41 6.91 -17.57
N GLY A 220 2.04 6.62 -18.82
CA GLY A 220 1.13 7.45 -19.62
C GLY A 220 1.58 8.90 -19.69
N ALA A 221 0.74 9.84 -19.23
CA ALA A 221 1.04 11.27 -19.22
C ALA A 221 2.24 11.67 -18.32
N TRP A 222 2.75 10.76 -17.49
CA TRP A 222 3.94 10.99 -16.67
C TRP A 222 5.22 10.38 -17.24
N TYR A 223 5.12 9.72 -18.40
CA TYR A 223 6.28 9.13 -19.04
C TYR A 223 7.23 10.20 -19.56
N HIS A 224 8.50 10.08 -19.20
CA HIS A 224 9.58 10.90 -19.70
C HIS A 224 10.70 9.98 -20.17
N PRO A 225 10.85 9.74 -21.49
CA PRO A 225 11.91 8.87 -21.99
C PRO A 225 13.26 9.47 -21.59
N ARG A 226 14.21 8.62 -21.22
CA ARG A 226 15.59 9.08 -21.04
C ARG A 226 16.19 9.36 -22.42
N ALA A 227 16.84 10.52 -22.53
CA ALA A 227 17.68 10.89 -23.66
C ALA A 227 18.99 10.09 -23.65
#